data_AF-A0A0W0XJJ6-F1
#
_entry.id   AF-A0A0W0XJJ6-F1
#
_cell.length_a   1.000
_cell.length_b   1.000
_cell.length_c   1.000
_cell.angle_alpha   90.00
_cell.angle_beta   90.00
_cell.angle_gamma   90.00
#
_symmetry.space_group_name_H-M   'P 1'
#
loop_
_entity.id
_entity.type
_entity.pdbx_description
1 polymer ?
#
loop_
_entity_poly.entity_id
_entity_poly.type
_entity_poly.pdbx_seq_one_letter_code
_entity_poly.pdbx_strand_id
1 'polypeptide(L)'
;MFISQLKSKIKAYDPYGEHHTNALKALLVLEILFLFNFIYTIPDAYFYYFYVPLTAFAAEISGNTLQEKYLFLFFTLMGSTIAIFLFGLLSEYKLFFIFFVFFFSIIIYYIAIRKVKSMFVAAPLILSLAAYSLIYGDTNSNFYIALNHAFYTIIATILIFIGLYFFPKRYYFAIWRRAFCEVLETLASISEKIYKQEINTIPIFSGIIVMERYSHMLSRRMKYYSILKITLLTFDLIMAMSYACSFRKQIHLHYFILVQKQLTKLAEACRNKHPIPMTSRDLEMLQHTNMLRTVRALILSWNHLCHNAS
;
A
#
# COMPACT_ATOMS: atom_id res chain seq x y z
N MET A 1 27.93 -14.73 -2.57
CA MET A 1 27.01 -13.78 -1.92
C MET A 1 25.99 -14.61 -1.14
N PHE A 2 26.06 -14.59 0.19
CA PHE A 2 25.34 -15.57 1.04
C PHE A 2 23.83 -15.28 1.07
N ILE A 3 23.02 -16.35 1.13
CA ILE A 3 21.55 -16.28 1.28
C ILE A 3 21.15 -15.40 2.48
N SER A 4 21.97 -15.37 3.54
CA SER A 4 21.78 -14.50 4.71
C SER A 4 21.89 -13.00 4.39
N GLN A 5 22.84 -12.59 3.53
CA GLN A 5 22.99 -11.21 3.07
C GLN A 5 21.88 -10.79 2.12
N LEU A 6 21.39 -11.72 1.29
CA LEU A 6 20.24 -11.47 0.43
C LEU A 6 18.98 -11.25 1.27
N LYS A 7 18.75 -12.11 2.27
CA LYS A 7 17.62 -11.99 3.20
C LYS A 7 17.64 -10.67 3.97
N SER A 8 18.81 -10.23 4.43
CA SER A 8 18.94 -8.95 5.15
C SER A 8 18.69 -7.75 4.22
N LYS A 9 19.22 -7.78 2.99
CA LYS A 9 18.95 -6.74 1.98
C LYS A 9 17.48 -6.66 1.58
N ILE A 10 16.82 -7.80 1.39
CA ILE A 10 15.37 -7.84 1.08
C ILE A 10 14.56 -7.26 2.25
N LYS A 11 14.91 -7.61 3.49
CA LYS A 11 14.24 -7.08 4.68
C LYS A 11 14.47 -5.58 4.86
N ALA A 12 15.61 -5.05 4.44
CA ALA A 12 15.87 -3.62 4.43
C ALA A 12 15.12 -2.88 3.31
N TYR A 13 14.92 -3.52 2.16
CA TYR A 13 14.20 -2.95 1.01
C TYR A 13 12.68 -2.91 1.21
N ASP A 14 12.09 -3.99 1.76
CA ASP A 14 10.65 -4.09 2.04
C ASP A 14 10.41 -4.47 3.51
N PRO A 15 10.63 -3.52 4.46
CA PRO A 15 10.52 -3.80 5.90
C PRO A 15 9.10 -4.22 6.30
N TYR A 16 8.08 -3.71 5.60
CA TYR A 16 6.68 -3.94 5.91
C TYR A 16 6.06 -5.09 5.09
N GLY A 17 6.62 -5.45 3.93
CA GLY A 17 6.05 -6.46 3.02
C GLY A 17 5.04 -5.90 2.03
N GLU A 18 5.10 -4.61 1.71
CA GLU A 18 4.20 -3.97 0.74
C GLU A 18 4.45 -4.50 -0.66
N HIS A 19 5.71 -4.54 -1.09
CA HIS A 19 6.09 -5.04 -2.40
C HIS A 19 5.81 -6.53 -2.53
N HIS A 20 6.06 -7.30 -1.46
CA HIS A 20 5.72 -8.72 -1.44
C HIS A 20 4.20 -8.96 -1.60
N THR A 21 3.37 -8.16 -0.92
CA THR A 21 1.91 -8.28 -1.03
C THR A 21 1.41 -7.87 -2.41
N ASN A 22 1.98 -6.80 -3.00
CA ASN A 22 1.64 -6.40 -4.36
C ASN A 22 2.06 -7.45 -5.39
N ALA A 23 3.22 -8.09 -5.21
CA ALA A 23 3.65 -9.19 -6.06
C ALA A 23 2.71 -10.40 -5.96
N LEU A 24 2.25 -10.75 -4.75
CA LEU A 24 1.25 -11.81 -4.54
C LEU A 24 -0.08 -11.49 -5.22
N LYS A 25 -0.54 -10.23 -5.20
CA LYS A 25 -1.73 -9.81 -5.95
C LYS A 25 -1.55 -9.99 -7.44
N ALA A 26 -0.43 -9.49 -7.98
CA ALA A 26 -0.13 -9.57 -9.40
C ALA A 26 -0.05 -11.03 -9.86
N LEU A 27 0.54 -11.91 -9.05
CA LEU A 27 0.61 -13.34 -9.31
C LEU A 27 -0.77 -14.00 -9.28
N LEU A 28 -1.62 -13.71 -8.28
CA LEU A 28 -2.99 -14.24 -8.22
C LEU A 28 -3.82 -13.82 -9.45
N VAL A 29 -3.66 -12.56 -9.85
CA VAL A 29 -4.35 -12.03 -11.03
C VAL A 29 -3.83 -12.67 -12.31
N LEU A 30 -2.51 -12.85 -12.42
CA LEU A 30 -1.87 -13.53 -13.54
C LEU A 30 -2.36 -14.97 -13.66
N GLU A 31 -2.47 -15.71 -12.56
CA GLU A 31 -3.02 -17.07 -12.53
C GLU A 31 -4.47 -17.12 -13.03
N ILE A 32 -5.32 -16.17 -12.62
CA ILE A 32 -6.70 -16.06 -13.09
C ILE A 32 -6.75 -15.79 -14.60
N LEU A 33 -5.92 -14.86 -15.09
CA LEU A 33 -5.83 -14.55 -16.52
C LEU A 33 -5.37 -15.79 -17.31
N PHE A 34 -4.34 -16.50 -16.83
CA PHE A 34 -3.86 -17.73 -17.46
C PHE A 34 -4.91 -18.83 -17.50
N LEU A 35 -5.61 -19.06 -16.39
CA LEU A 35 -6.65 -20.08 -16.32
C LEU A 35 -7.79 -19.78 -17.29
N PHE A 36 -8.20 -18.52 -17.40
CA PHE A 36 -9.21 -18.11 -18.37
C PHE A 36 -8.70 -18.26 -19.81
N ASN A 37 -7.46 -17.84 -20.10
CA ASN A 37 -6.88 -18.02 -21.43
C ASN A 37 -6.70 -19.50 -21.81
N PHE A 38 -6.42 -20.37 -20.84
CA PHE A 38 -6.31 -21.81 -21.07
C PHE A 38 -7.65 -22.45 -21.49
N ILE A 39 -8.77 -21.92 -20.98
CA ILE A 39 -10.12 -22.43 -21.30
C ILE A 39 -10.62 -21.85 -22.63
N TYR A 40 -10.44 -20.55 -22.85
CA TYR A 40 -11.06 -19.81 -23.96
C TYR A 40 -10.12 -19.54 -25.14
N THR A 41 -8.82 -19.82 -25.00
CA THR A 41 -7.79 -19.70 -26.05
C THR A 41 -7.86 -18.38 -26.82
N ILE A 42 -7.55 -17.27 -26.14
CA ILE A 42 -7.61 -15.93 -26.73
C ILE A 42 -6.48 -15.77 -27.76
N PRO A 43 -6.79 -15.34 -29.01
CA PRO A 43 -5.75 -15.06 -30.00
C PRO A 43 -4.94 -13.84 -29.59
N ASP A 44 -3.62 -13.88 -29.82
CA ASP A 44 -2.68 -12.80 -29.50
C ASP A 44 -2.78 -12.28 -28.05
N ALA A 45 -3.04 -13.21 -27.12
CA ALA A 45 -3.28 -12.89 -25.71
C ALA A 45 -2.10 -12.19 -25.02
N TYR A 46 -0.86 -12.36 -25.51
CA TYR A 46 0.33 -11.84 -24.86
C TYR A 46 0.25 -10.32 -24.59
N PHE A 47 -0.03 -9.52 -25.62
CA PHE A 47 0.01 -8.07 -25.47
C PHE A 47 -1.28 -7.51 -24.84
N TYR A 48 -2.44 -7.78 -25.46
CA TYR A 48 -3.70 -7.17 -25.08
C TYR A 48 -4.32 -7.76 -23.81
N TYR A 49 -4.06 -9.03 -23.53
CA TYR A 49 -4.71 -9.73 -22.43
C TYR A 49 -3.79 -9.94 -21.21
N PHE A 50 -2.47 -10.08 -21.40
CA PHE A 50 -1.51 -10.19 -20.29
C PHE A 50 -0.71 -8.90 -20.05
N TYR A 51 -0.05 -8.35 -21.06
CA TYR A 51 0.91 -7.25 -20.87
C TYR A 51 0.25 -5.93 -20.47
N VAL A 52 -0.78 -5.49 -21.21
CA VAL A 52 -1.54 -4.27 -20.90
C VAL A 52 -2.09 -4.30 -19.48
N PRO A 53 -2.74 -5.39 -19.04
CA PRO A 53 -3.36 -5.37 -17.73
C PRO A 53 -2.38 -5.52 -16.57
N LEU A 54 -1.27 -6.26 -16.76
CA LEU A 54 -0.20 -6.38 -15.75
C LEU A 54 0.61 -5.10 -15.58
N THR A 55 0.90 -4.38 -16.67
CA THR A 55 1.63 -3.10 -16.57
C THR A 55 0.77 -1.99 -15.96
N ALA A 56 -0.55 -2.04 -16.16
CA ALA A 56 -1.48 -1.12 -15.50
C ALA A 56 -1.50 -1.25 -13.97
N PHE A 57 -1.06 -2.39 -13.39
CA PHE A 57 -0.90 -2.53 -11.94
C PHE A 57 0.09 -1.54 -11.33
N ALA A 58 1.03 -1.01 -12.12
CA ALA A 58 1.93 0.04 -11.66
C ALA A 58 1.17 1.29 -11.18
N ALA A 59 0.00 1.59 -11.77
CA ALA A 59 -0.85 2.70 -11.36
C ALA A 59 -1.54 2.46 -10.00
N GLU A 60 -1.70 1.20 -9.56
CA GLU A 60 -2.25 0.90 -8.22
C GLU A 60 -1.31 1.39 -7.11
N ILE A 61 0.00 1.46 -7.38
CA ILE A 61 1.01 1.83 -6.37
C ILE A 61 0.86 3.29 -5.92
N SER A 62 0.33 4.18 -6.77
CA SER A 62 0.18 5.60 -6.44
C SER A 62 -1.01 5.93 -5.53
N GLY A 63 -1.94 4.99 -5.31
CA GLY A 63 -3.13 5.21 -4.47
C GLY A 63 -2.84 5.06 -2.96
N ASN A 64 -3.45 5.94 -2.15
CA ASN A 64 -3.33 5.88 -0.69
C ASN A 64 -4.47 5.10 -0.03
N THR A 65 -5.64 5.02 -0.67
CA THR A 65 -6.77 4.20 -0.20
C THR A 65 -7.08 3.08 -1.18
N LEU A 66 -7.76 2.01 -0.75
CA LEU A 66 -8.19 0.94 -1.68
C LEU A 66 -9.07 1.47 -2.81
N GLN A 67 -9.93 2.44 -2.50
CA GLN A 67 -10.81 3.06 -3.49
C GLN A 67 -9.98 3.82 -4.53
N GLU A 68 -9.01 4.64 -4.10
CA GLU A 68 -8.10 5.35 -5.02
C GLU A 68 -7.26 4.38 -5.85
N LYS A 69 -6.71 3.34 -5.23
CA LYS A 69 -5.92 2.30 -5.90
C LYS A 69 -6.68 1.65 -7.05
N TYR A 70 -7.92 1.23 -6.78
CA TYR A 70 -8.77 0.59 -7.77
C TYR A 70 -9.29 1.58 -8.82
N LEU A 71 -9.54 2.82 -8.42
CA LEU A 71 -9.91 3.90 -9.33
C LEU A 71 -8.76 4.21 -10.31
N PHE A 72 -7.51 4.34 -9.85
CA PHE A 72 -6.37 4.57 -10.74
C PHE A 72 -6.10 3.39 -11.66
N LEU A 73 -6.21 2.16 -11.15
CA LEU A 73 -6.11 0.96 -11.97
C LEU A 73 -7.20 0.96 -13.07
N PHE A 74 -8.45 1.24 -12.70
CA PHE A 74 -9.57 1.30 -13.64
C PHE A 74 -9.35 2.34 -14.74
N PHE A 75 -8.96 3.56 -14.37
CA PHE A 75 -8.72 4.61 -15.34
C PHE A 75 -7.52 4.33 -16.24
N THR A 76 -6.48 3.67 -15.72
CA THR A 76 -5.31 3.29 -16.52
C THR A 76 -5.68 2.21 -17.53
N LEU A 77 -6.47 1.20 -17.13
CA LEU A 77 -6.94 0.11 -18.00
C LEU A 77 -7.94 0.60 -19.06
N MET A 78 -8.92 1.41 -18.68
CA MET A 78 -9.88 1.98 -19.63
C MET A 78 -9.21 3.00 -20.54
N GLY A 79 -8.34 3.85 -19.98
CA GLY A 79 -7.57 4.83 -20.75
C GLY A 79 -6.64 4.16 -21.75
N SER A 80 -5.94 3.10 -21.36
CA SER A 80 -5.09 2.33 -22.28
C SER A 80 -5.92 1.62 -23.33
N THR A 81 -7.06 1.02 -22.98
CA THR A 81 -7.98 0.38 -23.96
C THR A 81 -8.44 1.39 -25.02
N ILE A 82 -8.90 2.57 -24.59
CA ILE A 82 -9.35 3.63 -25.52
C ILE A 82 -8.18 4.14 -26.37
N ALA A 83 -7.01 4.36 -25.75
CA ALA A 83 -5.84 4.85 -26.46
C ALA A 83 -5.33 3.83 -27.50
N ILE A 84 -5.26 2.55 -27.15
CA ILE A 84 -4.89 1.44 -28.05
C ILE A 84 -5.86 1.37 -29.23
N PHE A 85 -7.16 1.45 -28.97
CA PHE A 85 -8.20 1.44 -30.01
C PHE A 85 -8.04 2.62 -30.98
N LEU A 86 -7.91 3.85 -30.44
CA LEU A 86 -7.74 5.05 -31.27
C LEU A 86 -6.42 5.03 -32.04
N PHE A 87 -5.34 4.54 -31.42
CA PHE A 87 -4.03 4.44 -32.07
C PHE A 87 -4.06 3.43 -33.21
N GLY A 88 -4.68 2.26 -33.01
CA GLY A 88 -4.83 1.24 -34.05
C GLY A 88 -5.70 1.68 -35.23
N LEU A 89 -6.75 2.48 -34.99
CA LEU A 89 -7.58 3.02 -36.07
C LEU A 89 -6.91 4.14 -36.85
N LEU A 90 -6.20 5.04 -36.16
CA LEU A 90 -5.67 6.26 -36.76
C LEU A 90 -4.25 6.13 -37.29
N SER A 91 -3.53 5.06 -36.94
CA SER A 91 -2.12 4.85 -37.32
C SER A 91 -1.88 4.78 -38.82
N GLU A 92 -2.88 4.40 -39.62
CA GLU A 92 -2.75 4.40 -41.09
C GLU A 92 -2.60 5.79 -41.68
N TYR A 93 -3.21 6.81 -41.04
CA TYR A 93 -3.18 8.18 -41.51
C TYR A 93 -1.97 8.93 -40.98
N LYS A 94 -0.76 8.57 -41.42
CA LYS A 94 0.55 9.02 -40.86
C LYS A 94 0.63 10.50 -40.45
N LEU A 95 0.25 11.44 -41.34
CA LEU A 95 0.31 12.88 -41.03
C LEU A 95 -0.74 13.29 -39.99
N PHE A 96 -1.98 12.82 -40.14
CA PHE A 96 -3.06 13.08 -39.19
C PHE A 96 -2.76 12.47 -37.82
N PHE A 97 -2.17 11.28 -37.80
CA PHE A 97 -1.79 10.54 -36.61
C PHE A 97 -0.81 11.33 -35.73
N ILE A 98 0.18 12.01 -36.33
CA ILE A 98 1.13 12.84 -35.57
C ILE A 98 0.40 13.97 -34.83
N PHE A 99 -0.49 14.70 -35.51
CA PHE A 99 -1.29 15.75 -34.88
C PHE A 99 -2.22 15.17 -33.81
N PHE A 100 -2.86 14.05 -34.09
CA PHE A 100 -3.73 13.36 -33.14
C PHE A 100 -2.97 12.98 -31.86
N VAL A 101 -1.81 12.32 -31.96
CA VAL A 101 -1.02 11.91 -30.80
C VAL A 101 -0.58 13.12 -29.98
N PHE A 102 -0.19 14.22 -30.62
CA PHE A 102 0.19 15.45 -29.94
C PHE A 102 -0.97 16.04 -29.12
N PHE A 103 -2.14 16.24 -29.74
CA PHE A 103 -3.30 16.78 -29.04
C PHE A 103 -3.86 15.80 -28.00
N PHE A 104 -3.89 14.51 -28.30
CA PHE A 104 -4.33 13.47 -27.37
C PHE A 104 -3.46 13.43 -26.11
N SER A 105 -2.13 13.52 -26.27
CA SER A 105 -1.19 13.59 -25.15
C SER A 105 -1.45 14.85 -24.30
N ILE A 106 -1.61 16.02 -24.92
CA ILE A 106 -1.93 17.27 -24.21
C ILE A 106 -3.22 17.13 -23.42
N ILE A 107 -4.27 16.54 -24.01
CA ILE A 107 -5.56 16.34 -23.35
C ILE A 107 -5.41 15.42 -22.13
N ILE A 108 -4.72 14.28 -22.26
CA ILE A 108 -4.48 13.36 -21.15
C ILE A 108 -3.73 14.05 -20.01
N TYR A 109 -2.64 14.76 -20.31
CA TYR A 109 -1.87 15.48 -19.30
C TYR A 109 -2.68 16.62 -18.67
N TYR A 110 -3.47 17.35 -19.45
CA TYR A 110 -4.35 18.40 -18.94
C TYR A 110 -5.40 17.85 -17.97
N ILE A 111 -6.02 16.71 -18.29
CA ILE A 111 -6.97 16.02 -17.41
C ILE A 111 -6.26 15.55 -16.13
N ALA A 112 -5.09 14.93 -16.26
CA ALA A 112 -4.30 14.45 -15.13
C ALA A 112 -3.87 15.60 -14.20
N ILE A 113 -3.51 16.77 -14.73
CA ILE A 113 -3.07 17.91 -13.91
C ILE A 113 -4.25 18.62 -13.24
N ARG A 114 -5.35 18.87 -13.97
CA ARG A 114 -6.45 19.72 -13.46
C ARG A 114 -7.53 18.98 -12.68
N LYS A 115 -7.91 17.76 -13.09
CA LYS A 115 -9.05 17.06 -12.48
C LYS A 115 -8.66 16.08 -11.38
N VAL A 116 -7.50 15.42 -11.50
CA VAL A 116 -7.08 14.40 -10.55
C VAL A 116 -5.55 14.42 -10.41
N LYS A 117 -5.00 15.32 -9.58
CA LYS A 117 -3.53 15.49 -9.42
C LYS A 117 -2.76 14.18 -9.18
N SER A 118 -3.43 13.16 -8.64
CA SER A 118 -2.90 11.82 -8.39
C SER A 118 -2.87 10.89 -9.62
N MET A 119 -3.51 11.24 -10.74
CA MET A 119 -3.48 10.52 -12.02
C MET A 119 -2.26 10.84 -12.88
N PHE A 120 -1.37 11.73 -12.45
CA PHE A 120 -0.16 12.05 -13.21
C PHE A 120 0.67 10.80 -13.55
N VAL A 121 0.63 9.77 -12.69
CA VAL A 121 1.32 8.47 -12.91
C VAL A 121 0.64 7.61 -13.98
N ALA A 122 -0.69 7.72 -14.13
CA ALA A 122 -1.47 6.92 -15.08
C ALA A 122 -1.30 7.41 -16.53
N ALA A 123 -1.17 8.72 -16.73
CA ALA A 123 -1.00 9.34 -18.04
C ALA A 123 0.16 8.76 -18.89
N PRO A 124 1.41 8.70 -18.40
CA PRO A 124 2.52 8.11 -19.15
C PRO A 124 2.34 6.60 -19.37
N LEU A 125 1.70 5.88 -18.44
CA LEU A 125 1.39 4.46 -18.60
C LEU A 125 0.41 4.24 -19.76
N ILE A 126 -0.67 5.03 -19.83
CA ILE A 126 -1.64 4.97 -20.93
C ILE A 126 -0.96 5.23 -22.27
N LEU A 127 -0.16 6.29 -22.37
CA LEU A 127 0.52 6.66 -23.62
C LEU A 127 1.58 5.64 -24.03
N SER A 128 2.36 5.12 -23.09
CA SER A 128 3.36 4.09 -23.38
C SER A 128 2.71 2.80 -23.85
N LEU A 129 1.62 2.35 -23.22
CA LEU A 129 0.87 1.17 -23.65
C LEU A 129 0.27 1.32 -25.04
N ALA A 130 -0.26 2.50 -25.34
CA ALA A 130 -0.76 2.82 -26.68
C ALA A 130 0.36 2.87 -27.73
N ALA A 131 1.55 3.35 -27.36
CA ALA A 131 2.70 3.30 -28.27
C ALA A 131 3.18 1.86 -28.51
N TYR A 132 3.25 1.03 -27.45
CA TYR A 132 3.61 -0.38 -27.59
C TYR A 132 2.61 -1.18 -28.43
N SER A 133 1.33 -0.82 -28.43
CA SER A 133 0.34 -1.51 -29.26
C SER A 133 0.58 -1.34 -30.76
N LEU A 134 1.27 -0.27 -31.18
CA LEU A 134 1.67 -0.08 -32.58
C LEU A 134 2.84 -0.97 -32.99
N ILE A 135 3.63 -1.44 -32.02
CA ILE A 135 4.80 -2.31 -32.25
C ILE A 135 4.35 -3.78 -32.29
N TYR A 136 3.42 -4.15 -31.41
CA TYR A 136 2.96 -5.55 -31.24
C TYR A 136 1.67 -5.89 -32.00
N GLY A 137 0.96 -4.89 -32.54
CA GLY A 137 -0.21 -5.12 -33.39
C GLY A 137 0.19 -5.25 -34.85
N ASP A 138 -0.45 -6.18 -35.58
CA ASP A 138 -0.49 -6.08 -37.03
C ASP A 138 -1.09 -4.72 -37.38
N THR A 139 -0.37 -3.89 -38.13
CA THR A 139 -0.81 -2.55 -38.54
C THR A 139 -1.94 -2.59 -39.58
N ASN A 140 -2.76 -3.63 -39.56
CA ASN A 140 -3.98 -3.72 -40.34
C ASN A 140 -5.06 -2.91 -39.58
N SER A 141 -5.42 -1.72 -40.07
CA SER A 141 -6.43 -0.82 -39.46
C SER A 141 -7.84 -1.36 -39.39
N ASN A 142 -8.04 -2.64 -39.69
CA ASN A 142 -9.37 -3.19 -39.77
C ASN A 142 -10.09 -2.94 -38.45
N PHE A 143 -11.17 -2.17 -38.51
CA PHE A 143 -11.92 -1.74 -37.34
C PHE A 143 -12.26 -2.92 -36.42
N TYR A 144 -12.57 -4.08 -37.02
CA TYR A 144 -12.88 -5.31 -36.30
C TYR A 144 -11.69 -5.86 -35.50
N ILE A 145 -10.46 -5.72 -36.00
CA ILE A 145 -9.25 -6.15 -35.30
C ILE A 145 -8.99 -5.24 -34.10
N ALA A 146 -9.02 -3.92 -34.30
CA ALA A 146 -8.86 -2.94 -33.22
C ALA A 146 -9.95 -3.11 -32.15
N LEU A 147 -11.19 -3.38 -32.57
CA LEU A 147 -12.31 -3.65 -31.67
C LEU A 147 -12.11 -4.94 -30.87
N ASN A 148 -11.64 -6.02 -31.49
CA ASN A 148 -11.34 -7.28 -30.79
C ASN A 148 -10.24 -7.10 -29.74
N HIS A 149 -9.17 -6.38 -30.07
CA HIS A 149 -8.12 -6.05 -29.11
C HIS A 149 -8.66 -5.26 -27.90
N ALA A 150 -9.54 -4.29 -28.12
CA ALA A 150 -10.21 -3.56 -27.05
C ALA A 150 -11.14 -4.47 -26.22
N PHE A 151 -11.84 -5.42 -26.83
CA PHE A 151 -12.64 -6.38 -26.08
C PHE A 151 -11.78 -7.30 -25.21
N TYR A 152 -10.62 -7.76 -25.70
CA TYR A 152 -9.72 -8.59 -24.90
C TYR A 152 -9.17 -7.83 -23.68
N THR A 153 -8.80 -6.55 -23.82
CA THR A 153 -8.37 -5.73 -22.67
C THR A 153 -9.52 -5.48 -21.69
N ILE A 154 -10.76 -5.32 -22.16
CA ILE A 154 -11.95 -5.16 -21.30
C ILE A 154 -12.24 -6.45 -20.52
N ILE A 155 -12.19 -7.61 -21.18
CA ILE A 155 -12.39 -8.91 -20.52
C ILE A 155 -11.31 -9.12 -19.44
N ALA A 156 -10.05 -8.85 -19.77
CA ALA A 156 -8.96 -8.93 -18.80
C ALA A 156 -9.18 -7.96 -17.62
N THR A 157 -9.68 -6.75 -17.88
CA THR A 157 -10.01 -5.77 -16.85
C THR A 157 -11.06 -6.32 -15.88
N ILE A 158 -12.14 -6.93 -16.38
CA ILE A 158 -13.18 -7.53 -15.56
C ILE A 158 -12.58 -8.64 -14.68
N LEU A 159 -11.77 -9.52 -15.25
CA LEU A 159 -11.13 -10.63 -14.53
C LEU A 159 -10.17 -10.14 -13.44
N ILE A 160 -9.42 -9.06 -13.70
CA ILE A 160 -8.57 -8.42 -12.69
C ILE A 160 -9.40 -7.95 -11.51
N PHE A 161 -10.49 -7.20 -11.75
CA PHE A 161 -11.31 -6.67 -10.67
C PHE A 161 -11.98 -7.79 -9.86
N ILE A 162 -12.36 -8.89 -10.52
CA ILE A 162 -12.83 -10.10 -9.84
C ILE A 162 -11.72 -10.69 -8.95
N GLY A 163 -10.50 -10.86 -9.49
CA GLY A 163 -9.36 -11.36 -8.72
C GLY A 163 -9.01 -10.49 -7.50
N LEU A 164 -9.01 -9.17 -7.69
CA LEU A 164 -8.75 -8.20 -6.61
C LEU A 164 -9.86 -8.15 -5.57
N TYR A 165 -11.10 -8.44 -5.96
CA TYR A 165 -12.21 -8.57 -5.02
C TYR A 165 -12.01 -9.77 -4.07
N PHE A 166 -11.51 -10.89 -4.60
CA PHE A 166 -11.22 -12.10 -3.81
C PHE A 166 -9.90 -12.01 -3.02
N PHE A 167 -9.05 -11.02 -3.29
CA PHE A 167 -7.77 -10.90 -2.61
C PHE A 167 -7.94 -10.75 -1.08
N PRO A 168 -7.32 -11.62 -0.26
CA PRO A 168 -7.62 -11.68 1.16
C PRO A 168 -7.02 -10.48 1.91
N LYS A 169 -7.90 -9.72 2.56
CA LYS A 169 -7.55 -8.51 3.34
C LYS A 169 -6.63 -8.78 4.54
N ARG A 170 -6.37 -10.04 4.90
CA ARG A 170 -5.43 -10.45 5.95
C ARG A 170 -4.00 -9.97 5.66
N TYR A 171 -3.60 -9.87 4.38
CA TYR A 171 -2.27 -9.38 4.03
C TYR A 171 -2.08 -7.89 4.39
N TYR A 172 -3.10 -7.05 4.18
CA TYR A 172 -3.06 -5.65 4.61
C TYR A 172 -2.91 -5.52 6.13
N PHE A 173 -3.56 -6.39 6.89
CA PHE A 173 -3.41 -6.43 8.35
C PHE A 173 -1.99 -6.84 8.76
N ALA A 174 -1.37 -7.77 8.03
CA ALA A 174 0.02 -8.17 8.29
C ALA A 174 1.01 -7.02 8.05
N ILE A 175 0.81 -6.22 7.00
CA ILE A 175 1.60 -5.01 6.73
C ILE A 175 1.43 -4.01 7.88
N TRP A 176 0.18 -3.68 8.23
CA TRP A 176 -0.12 -2.78 9.34
C TRP A 176 0.54 -3.22 10.65
N ARG A 177 0.48 -4.52 10.99
CA ARG A 177 1.09 -5.06 12.20
C ARG A 177 2.61 -4.95 12.19
N ARG A 178 3.27 -5.23 11.06
CA ARG A 178 4.73 -5.08 10.93
C ARG A 178 5.15 -3.64 11.14
N ALA A 179 4.41 -2.70 10.54
CA ALA A 179 4.63 -1.26 10.75
C ALA A 179 4.42 -0.87 12.21
N PHE A 180 3.38 -1.39 12.87
CA PHE A 180 3.14 -1.14 14.29
C PHE A 180 4.28 -1.67 15.16
N CYS A 181 4.74 -2.90 14.96
CA CYS A 181 5.84 -3.42 15.77
C CYS A 181 7.15 -2.61 15.56
N GLU A 182 7.44 -2.16 14.33
CA GLU A 182 8.60 -1.29 14.05
C GLU A 182 8.50 0.06 14.76
N VAL A 183 7.32 0.69 14.75
CA VAL A 183 7.08 1.95 15.47
C VAL A 183 7.29 1.76 16.97
N LEU A 184 6.79 0.66 17.56
CA LEU A 184 7.00 0.35 18.98
C LEU A 184 8.47 0.17 19.34
N GLU A 185 9.23 -0.56 18.52
CA GLU A 185 10.67 -0.77 18.71
C GLU A 185 11.45 0.55 18.60
N THR A 186 11.08 1.38 17.63
CA THR A 186 11.69 2.70 17.45
C THR A 186 11.37 3.60 18.64
N LEU A 187 10.12 3.63 19.12
CA LEU A 187 9.72 4.38 20.32
C LEU A 187 10.43 3.89 21.58
N ALA A 188 10.60 2.57 21.75
CA ALA A 188 11.38 2.00 22.84
C ALA A 188 12.85 2.46 22.77
N SER A 189 13.46 2.42 21.59
CA SER A 189 14.85 2.89 21.40
C SER A 189 15.00 4.39 21.68
N ILE A 190 14.00 5.20 21.31
CA ILE A 190 14.00 6.65 21.57
C ILE A 190 13.82 6.92 23.06
N SER A 191 12.95 6.17 23.74
CA SER A 191 12.80 6.31 25.20
C SER A 191 14.09 6.02 25.96
N GLU A 192 14.88 5.03 25.51
CA GLU A 192 16.20 4.74 26.06
C GLU A 192 17.19 5.87 25.80
N LYS A 193 17.22 6.40 24.58
CA LYS A 193 18.13 7.50 24.20
C LYS A 193 17.77 8.83 24.85
N ILE A 194 16.48 9.09 25.12
CA ILE A 194 16.02 10.23 25.93
C ILE A 194 16.51 10.06 27.37
N TYR A 195 16.41 8.86 27.94
CA TYR A 195 16.93 8.56 29.27
C TYR A 195 18.46 8.79 29.36
N LYS A 196 19.21 8.35 28.36
CA LYS A 196 20.67 8.57 28.24
C LYS A 196 21.07 9.99 27.82
N GLN A 197 20.10 10.86 27.51
CA GLN A 197 20.30 12.24 27.05
C GLN A 197 21.03 12.40 25.70
N GLU A 198 21.04 11.37 24.85
CA GLU A 198 21.87 11.31 23.64
C GLU A 198 21.28 11.97 22.39
N ILE A 199 19.97 12.24 22.37
CA ILE A 199 19.26 12.77 21.20
C ILE A 199 18.80 14.21 21.45
N ASN A 200 18.69 15.07 20.44
CA ASN A 200 18.01 16.38 20.54
C ASN A 200 16.75 16.48 19.66
N THR A 201 16.57 15.59 18.69
CA THR A 201 15.47 15.60 17.73
C THR A 201 14.88 14.21 17.53
N ILE A 202 13.55 14.12 17.45
CA ILE A 202 12.87 12.85 17.17
C ILE A 202 12.93 12.58 15.66
N PRO A 203 13.35 11.36 15.24
CA PRO A 203 13.38 11.00 13.82
C PRO A 203 11.97 10.85 13.25
N ILE A 204 11.83 11.01 11.93
CA ILE A 204 10.57 10.76 11.22
C ILE A 204 10.25 9.26 11.28
N PHE A 205 9.05 8.92 11.75
CA PHE A 205 8.58 7.53 11.81
C PHE A 205 7.92 7.15 10.48
N SER A 206 8.64 6.53 9.55
CA SER A 206 8.04 6.03 8.31
C SER A 206 6.91 5.02 8.57
N GLY A 207 7.03 4.22 9.64
CA GLY A 207 6.03 3.22 10.02
C GLY A 207 4.67 3.81 10.40
N ILE A 208 4.59 5.05 10.89
CA ILE A 208 3.29 5.66 11.24
C ILE A 208 2.47 5.99 9.98
N ILE A 209 3.14 6.42 8.91
CA ILE A 209 2.52 6.70 7.61
C ILE A 209 1.95 5.41 7.03
N VAL A 210 2.71 4.31 7.14
CA VAL A 210 2.26 2.98 6.71
C VAL A 210 1.08 2.50 7.56
N MET A 211 1.14 2.66 8.88
CA MET A 211 0.02 2.31 9.77
C MET A 211 -1.26 3.08 9.41
N GLU A 212 -1.16 4.39 9.21
CA GLU A 212 -2.29 5.22 8.80
C GLU A 212 -2.87 4.71 7.49
N ARG A 213 -2.05 4.65 6.43
CA ARG A 213 -2.45 4.19 5.10
C ARG A 213 -3.16 2.84 5.14
N TYR A 214 -2.54 1.82 5.77
CA TYR A 214 -3.09 0.47 5.77
C TYR A 214 -4.26 0.30 6.75
N SER A 215 -4.40 1.15 7.77
CA SER A 215 -5.56 1.10 8.66
C SER A 215 -6.87 1.34 7.90
N HIS A 216 -6.87 2.24 6.91
CA HIS A 216 -8.03 2.53 6.04
C HIS A 216 -8.33 1.43 5.01
N MET A 217 -7.39 0.52 4.75
CA MET A 217 -7.55 -0.57 3.77
C MET A 217 -8.17 -1.85 4.35
N LEU A 218 -8.44 -1.87 5.66
CA LEU A 218 -8.91 -3.05 6.34
C LEU A 218 -10.43 -3.25 6.22
N SER A 219 -10.85 -4.50 6.31
CA SER A 219 -12.28 -4.82 6.30
C SER A 219 -12.95 -4.32 7.57
N ARG A 220 -14.19 -3.80 7.46
CA ARG A 220 -15.05 -3.55 8.63
C ARG A 220 -15.25 -4.79 9.51
N ARG A 221 -15.17 -5.99 8.90
CA ARG A 221 -15.22 -7.28 9.61
C ARG A 221 -14.02 -7.51 10.55
N MET A 222 -12.90 -6.80 10.39
CA MET A 222 -11.65 -6.99 11.14
C MET A 222 -11.45 -5.96 12.26
N LYS A 223 -12.40 -5.85 13.20
CA LYS A 223 -12.34 -4.91 14.36
C LYS A 223 -11.71 -3.55 14.01
N TYR A 224 -12.16 -2.97 12.91
CA TYR A 224 -11.58 -1.79 12.28
C TYR A 224 -11.36 -0.63 13.27
N TYR A 225 -12.33 -0.41 14.16
CA TYR A 225 -12.24 0.62 15.21
C TYR A 225 -11.07 0.41 16.18
N SER A 226 -10.77 -0.83 16.58
CA SER A 226 -9.62 -1.09 17.46
C SER A 226 -8.31 -0.78 16.76
N ILE A 227 -8.22 -1.05 15.45
CA ILE A 227 -7.03 -0.79 14.65
C ILE A 227 -6.81 0.72 14.47
N LEU A 228 -7.87 1.45 14.09
CA LEU A 228 -7.82 2.91 14.03
C LEU A 228 -7.46 3.52 15.38
N LYS A 229 -8.07 3.03 16.46
CA LYS A 229 -7.77 3.50 17.82
C LYS A 229 -6.30 3.28 18.18
N ILE A 230 -5.72 2.12 17.85
CA ILE A 230 -4.29 1.85 18.04
C ILE A 230 -3.45 2.84 17.22
N THR A 231 -3.79 3.06 15.95
CA THR A 231 -3.08 4.03 15.09
C THR A 231 -3.10 5.44 15.71
N LEU A 232 -4.28 5.93 16.13
CA LEU A 232 -4.43 7.25 16.76
C LEU A 232 -3.66 7.37 18.08
N LEU A 233 -3.78 6.36 18.96
CA LEU A 233 -3.02 6.34 20.21
C LEU A 233 -1.50 6.28 19.97
N THR A 234 -1.07 5.69 18.85
CA THR A 234 0.36 5.67 18.48
C THR A 234 0.83 7.05 18.03
N PHE A 235 0.00 7.80 17.28
CA PHE A 235 0.27 9.22 16.98
C PHE A 235 0.35 10.06 18.26
N ASP A 236 -0.60 9.90 19.17
CA ASP A 236 -0.61 10.60 20.46
C ASP A 236 0.66 10.28 21.28
N LEU A 237 1.10 9.03 21.26
CA LEU A 237 2.32 8.61 21.94
C LEU A 237 3.58 9.23 21.31
N ILE A 238 3.68 9.27 19.97
CA ILE A 238 4.77 9.92 19.25
C ILE A 238 4.80 11.43 19.58
N MET A 239 3.65 12.08 19.63
CA MET A 239 3.52 13.49 20.01
C MET A 239 3.92 13.73 21.46
N ALA A 240 3.46 12.87 22.39
CA ALA A 240 3.84 12.94 23.80
C ALA A 240 5.35 12.73 24.00
N MET A 241 5.96 11.80 23.25
CA MET A 241 7.41 11.57 23.26
C MET A 241 8.18 12.76 22.68
N SER A 242 7.69 13.37 21.59
CA SER A 242 8.26 14.59 20.99
C SER A 242 8.25 15.74 21.97
N TYR A 243 7.10 15.98 22.60
CA TYR A 243 6.96 16.99 23.65
C TYR A 243 7.92 16.72 24.80
N ALA A 244 8.00 15.48 25.28
CA ALA A 244 8.88 15.10 26.36
C ALA A 244 10.38 15.25 26.01
N CYS A 245 10.74 15.04 24.75
CA CYS A 245 12.08 15.26 24.24
C CYS A 245 12.45 16.74 24.16
N SER A 246 11.50 17.62 23.85
CA SER A 246 11.70 19.08 23.80
C SER A 246 11.68 19.73 25.19
N PHE A 247 10.84 19.24 26.12
CA PHE A 247 10.65 19.81 27.46
C PHE A 247 11.25 18.94 28.59
N ARG A 248 12.48 18.45 28.37
CA ARG A 248 13.19 17.50 29.26
C ARG A 248 13.26 17.88 30.74
N LYS A 249 13.34 19.19 31.03
CA LYS A 249 13.56 19.69 32.39
C LYS A 249 12.39 19.46 33.36
N GLN A 250 11.21 19.06 32.86
CA GLN A 250 9.99 18.96 33.66
C GLN A 250 9.54 17.51 33.94
N ILE A 251 10.24 16.49 33.43
CA ILE A 251 9.76 15.09 33.47
C ILE A 251 10.73 14.20 34.24
N HIS A 252 10.21 13.42 35.19
CA HIS A 252 11.00 12.44 35.92
C HIS A 252 11.49 11.31 35.02
N LEU A 253 12.82 11.11 34.99
CA LEU A 253 13.52 10.11 34.16
C LEU A 253 13.02 8.67 34.36
N HIS A 254 12.51 8.34 35.55
CA HIS A 254 11.99 7.01 35.89
C HIS A 254 10.82 6.57 35.00
N TYR A 255 9.98 7.50 34.56
CA TYR A 255 8.83 7.17 33.72
C TYR A 255 9.22 6.69 32.32
N PHE A 256 10.34 7.16 31.77
CA PHE A 256 10.81 6.70 30.45
C PHE A 256 11.27 5.24 30.48
N ILE A 257 11.89 4.79 31.57
CA ILE A 257 12.28 3.38 31.75
C ILE A 257 11.02 2.49 31.77
N LEU A 258 9.97 2.94 32.46
CA LEU A 258 8.71 2.19 32.53
C LEU A 258 8.00 2.15 31.18
N VAL A 259 8.00 3.25 30.43
CA VAL A 259 7.51 3.30 29.04
C VAL A 259 8.31 2.35 28.16
N GLN A 260 9.65 2.40 28.21
CA GLN A 260 10.51 1.50 27.45
C GLN A 260 10.16 0.03 27.71
N LYS A 261 10.10 -0.36 28.98
CA LYS A 261 9.79 -1.74 29.39
C LYS A 261 8.42 -2.21 28.91
N GLN A 262 7.42 -1.34 28.90
CA GLN A 262 6.07 -1.71 28.45
C GLN A 262 5.97 -1.72 26.91
N LEU A 263 6.67 -0.83 26.21
CA LEU A 263 6.74 -0.83 24.75
C LEU A 263 7.48 -2.04 24.20
N THR A 264 8.57 -2.49 24.84
CA THR A 264 9.28 -3.71 24.44
C THR A 264 8.42 -4.95 24.63
N LYS A 265 7.72 -5.06 25.77
CA LYS A 265 6.72 -6.11 25.99
C LYS A 265 5.61 -6.08 24.95
N LEU A 266 5.12 -4.89 24.59
CA LEU A 266 4.09 -4.73 23.57
C LEU A 266 4.60 -5.08 22.17
N ALA A 267 5.83 -4.75 21.83
CA ALA A 267 6.45 -5.14 20.56
C ALA A 267 6.61 -6.67 20.46
N GLU A 268 7.03 -7.33 21.54
CA GLU A 268 7.14 -8.80 21.59
C GLU A 268 5.77 -9.48 21.47
N ALA A 269 4.77 -8.98 22.21
CA ALA A 269 3.39 -9.46 22.10
C ALA A 269 2.80 -9.21 20.69
N CYS A 270 3.13 -8.08 20.06
CA CYS A 270 2.79 -7.73 18.68
C CYS A 270 3.34 -8.74 17.68
N ARG A 271 4.61 -9.13 17.84
CA ARG A 271 5.29 -10.13 16.99
C ARG A 271 4.66 -11.52 17.15
N ASN A 272 4.38 -11.92 18.39
CA ASN A 272 3.88 -13.25 18.72
C ASN A 272 2.34 -13.38 18.63
N LYS A 273 1.61 -12.27 18.39
CA LYS A 273 0.14 -12.21 18.32
C LYS A 273 -0.59 -12.62 19.60
N HIS A 274 0.03 -12.42 20.76
CA HIS A 274 -0.57 -12.77 22.04
C HIS A 274 -1.00 -11.52 22.83
N PRO A 275 -2.03 -11.65 23.69
CA PRO A 275 -2.37 -10.60 24.63
C PRO A 275 -1.32 -10.47 25.72
N ILE A 276 -1.20 -9.27 26.28
CA ILE A 276 -0.32 -8.97 27.42
C ILE A 276 -1.15 -9.05 28.69
N PRO A 277 -0.85 -9.97 29.62
CA PRO A 277 -1.50 -9.96 30.93
C PRO A 277 -1.05 -8.71 31.70
N MET A 278 -2.00 -7.87 32.09
CA MET A 278 -1.73 -6.74 32.99
C MET A 278 -2.00 -7.14 34.44
N THR A 279 -1.04 -6.91 35.34
CA THR A 279 -1.32 -7.02 36.78
C THR A 279 -1.95 -5.74 37.33
N SER A 280 -2.64 -5.84 38.47
CA SER A 280 -3.26 -4.70 39.16
C SER A 280 -2.26 -3.59 39.51
N ARG A 281 -1.02 -3.95 39.86
CA ARG A 281 0.07 -2.99 40.10
C ARG A 281 0.53 -2.24 38.84
N ASP A 282 0.51 -2.89 37.68
CA ASP A 282 0.83 -2.22 36.40
C ASP A 282 -0.23 -1.17 36.04
N LEU A 283 -1.50 -1.44 36.37
CA LEU A 283 -2.63 -0.57 36.06
C LEU A 283 -2.57 0.77 36.81
N GLU A 284 -2.14 0.74 38.07
CA GLU A 284 -1.96 1.93 38.91
C GLU A 284 -0.75 2.76 38.45
N MET A 285 0.40 2.11 38.23
CA MET A 285 1.61 2.79 37.76
C MET A 285 1.43 3.47 36.39
N LEU A 286 0.58 2.91 35.52
CA LEU A 286 0.33 3.46 34.19
C LEU A 286 -0.63 4.67 34.17
N GLN A 287 -1.16 5.12 35.31
CA GLN A 287 -2.09 6.27 35.37
C GLN A 287 -1.41 7.62 35.62
N HIS A 288 -0.12 7.63 35.97
CA HIS A 288 0.55 8.83 36.48
C HIS A 288 0.80 9.93 35.44
N THR A 289 1.13 9.57 34.19
CA THR A 289 1.42 10.55 33.13
C THR A 289 0.58 10.29 31.88
N ASN A 290 0.38 11.32 31.06
CA ASN A 290 -0.38 11.17 29.80
C ASN A 290 0.25 10.09 28.91
N MET A 291 1.57 10.06 28.81
CA MET A 291 2.34 9.05 28.06
C MET A 291 2.05 7.62 28.54
N LEU A 292 2.05 7.39 29.85
CA LEU A 292 1.76 6.08 30.45
C LEU A 292 0.30 5.68 30.26
N ARG A 293 -0.64 6.64 30.34
CA ARG A 293 -2.06 6.40 30.05
C ARG A 293 -2.26 5.99 28.59
N THR A 294 -1.56 6.62 27.66
CA THR A 294 -1.59 6.24 26.23
C THR A 294 -1.03 4.84 26.03
N VAL A 295 0.09 4.48 26.68
CA VAL A 295 0.64 3.11 26.65
C VAL A 295 -0.35 2.09 27.20
N ARG A 296 -1.02 2.40 28.31
CA ARG A 296 -2.09 1.53 28.86
C ARG A 296 -3.23 1.35 27.85
N ALA A 297 -3.71 2.45 27.27
CA ALA A 297 -4.79 2.41 26.29
C ALA A 297 -4.40 1.60 25.04
N LEU A 298 -3.13 1.68 24.61
CA LEU A 298 -2.58 0.88 23.52
C LEU A 298 -2.61 -0.62 23.84
N ILE A 299 -2.11 -1.02 25.02
CA ILE A 299 -2.09 -2.43 25.43
C ILE A 299 -3.52 -2.98 25.56
N LEU A 300 -4.45 -2.23 26.16
CA LEU A 300 -5.86 -2.65 26.25
C LEU A 300 -6.49 -2.81 24.85
N SER A 301 -6.19 -1.90 23.93
CA SER A 301 -6.70 -1.97 22.56
C SER A 301 -6.09 -3.15 21.79
N TRP A 302 -4.81 -3.46 22.03
CA TRP A 302 -4.13 -4.64 21.49
C TRP A 302 -4.72 -5.94 22.03
N ASN A 303 -4.93 -6.04 23.35
CA ASN A 303 -5.54 -7.21 23.98
C ASN A 303 -6.94 -7.47 23.45
N HIS A 304 -7.74 -6.41 23.26
CA HIS A 304 -9.06 -6.52 22.63
C HIS A 304 -8.95 -7.05 21.19
N LEU A 305 -7.92 -6.65 20.45
CA LEU A 305 -7.67 -7.15 19.10
C LEU A 305 -7.29 -8.64 19.11
N CYS A 306 -6.46 -9.09 20.07
CA CYS A 306 -6.04 -10.48 20.22
C CYS A 306 -7.16 -11.43 20.67
N HIS A 307 -8.00 -11.02 21.62
CA HIS A 307 -8.99 -11.92 22.25
C HIS A 307 -10.08 -12.47 21.32
N ASN A 308 -10.27 -11.91 20.12
CA ASN A 308 -11.23 -12.45 19.15
C ASN A 308 -10.58 -12.69 17.78
N ALA A 309 -9.25 -12.80 17.73
CA ALA A 309 -8.52 -13.22 16.54
C ALA A 309 -8.29 -14.75 16.48
N SER A 310 -8.63 -15.45 17.56
CA SER A 310 -8.83 -16.92 17.65
C SER A 310 -10.22 -17.30 17.18
#